data_AF-A0A1F6P9Q5-F1
#
_entry.id   AF-A0A1F6P9Q5-F1
#
_cell.length_a   1.000
_cell.length_b   1.000
_cell.length_c   1.000
_cell.angle_alpha   90.00
_cell.angle_beta   90.00
_cell.angle_gamma   90.00
#
_symmetry.space_group_name_H-M   'P 1'
#
loop_
_entity.id
_entity.type
_entity.pdbx_description
1 polymer ?
#
loop_
_entity_poly.entity_id
_entity_poly.type
_entity_poly.pdbx_seq_one_letter_code
_entity_poly.pdbx_strand_id
1 'polypeptide(L)'
;MQPSTPCEAWRELLYGANRGAIYQYFLDNKTSLVDHLKTCETCNLQASSVVEEDMFDMIYIFNSMSPAEFAQLIREMYRRAQDNTWDYDTQP
;
A
#
# COMPACT_ATOMS: atom_id res chain seq x y z
N MET A 1 0.05 16.88 5.18
CA MET A 1 -0.28 17.13 3.76
C MET A 1 -1.27 16.06 3.33
N GLN A 2 -2.36 16.41 2.65
CA GLN A 2 -3.21 15.41 2.00
C GLN A 2 -2.57 15.02 0.66
N PRO A 3 -2.52 13.73 0.31
CA PRO A 3 -1.97 13.28 -0.97
C PRO A 3 -2.83 13.82 -2.12
N SER A 4 -2.19 14.24 -3.22
CA SER A 4 -2.88 14.84 -4.37
C SER A 4 -3.36 13.80 -5.39
N THR A 5 -2.88 12.55 -5.26
CA THR A 5 -3.32 11.40 -6.07
C THR A 5 -3.41 10.12 -5.24
N PRO A 6 -4.19 9.10 -5.67
CA PRO A 6 -4.21 7.80 -5.01
C PRO A 6 -2.86 7.09 -4.99
N CYS A 7 -2.02 7.20 -6.04
CA CYS A 7 -0.69 6.56 -6.05
C CYS A 7 0.29 7.30 -5.09
N GLU A 8 0.13 8.61 -4.83
CA GLU A 8 0.86 9.31 -3.75
C GLU A 8 0.39 8.91 -2.34
N ALA A 9 -0.93 8.77 -2.16
CA ALA A 9 -1.50 8.25 -0.91
C ALA A 9 -0.96 6.84 -0.64
N TRP A 10 -0.87 6.01 -1.67
CA TRP A 10 -0.36 4.65 -1.58
C TRP A 10 1.11 4.62 -1.17
N ARG A 11 1.93 5.46 -1.80
CA ARG A 11 3.33 5.64 -1.42
C ARG A 11 3.50 6.14 0.02
N GLU A 12 2.73 7.13 0.44
CA GLU A 12 2.77 7.66 1.82
C GLU A 12 2.31 6.60 2.84
N LEU A 13 1.42 5.68 2.46
CA LEU A 13 1.03 4.55 3.31
C LEU A 13 2.18 3.56 3.52
N LEU A 14 2.92 3.25 2.45
CA LEU A 14 4.00 2.27 2.45
C LEU A 14 5.31 2.81 3.05
N TYR A 15 5.62 4.09 2.80
CA TYR A 15 6.93 4.67 3.09
C TYR A 15 6.88 5.95 3.95
N GLY A 16 5.69 6.51 4.20
CA GLY A 16 5.51 7.81 4.82
C GLY A 16 5.29 7.79 6.33
N ALA A 17 5.27 8.97 6.94
CA ALA A 17 5.10 9.15 8.38
C ALA A 17 3.62 9.30 8.79
N ASN A 18 2.73 9.71 7.88
CA ASN A 18 1.32 10.05 8.19
C ASN A 18 0.33 8.89 8.01
N ARG A 19 0.76 7.66 8.30
CA ARG A 19 0.04 6.41 7.99
C ARG A 19 -1.39 6.33 8.52
N GLY A 20 -1.65 6.86 9.72
CA GLY A 20 -2.98 6.81 10.33
C GLY A 20 -4.04 7.58 9.54
N ALA A 21 -3.70 8.78 9.05
CA ALA A 21 -4.61 9.61 8.26
C ALA A 21 -4.85 9.02 6.85
N ILE A 22 -3.80 8.45 6.26
CA ILE A 22 -3.87 7.79 4.94
C ILE A 22 -4.65 6.47 5.01
N TYR A 23 -4.46 5.69 6.07
CA TYR A 23 -5.24 4.48 6.32
C TYR A 23 -6.74 4.79 6.45
N GLN A 24 -7.10 5.80 7.23
CA GLN A 24 -8.51 6.21 7.36
C GLN A 24 -9.09 6.67 6.02
N TYR A 25 -8.34 7.47 5.26
CA TYR A 25 -8.72 7.90 3.92
C TYR A 25 -9.00 6.70 2.98
N PHE A 26 -8.19 5.64 3.04
CA PHE A 26 -8.40 4.44 2.25
C PHE A 26 -9.55 3.55 2.73
N LEU A 27 -9.82 3.50 4.04
CA LEU A 27 -11.03 2.85 4.54
C LEU A 27 -12.29 3.54 4.01
N ASP A 28 -12.31 4.87 4.05
CA ASP A 28 -13.47 5.66 3.63
C ASP A 28 -13.68 5.62 2.10
N ASN A 29 -12.62 5.31 1.33
CA ASN A 29 -12.63 5.31 -0.14
C ASN A 29 -12.24 3.94 -0.75
N LYS A 30 -12.46 2.85 -0.01
CA LYS A 30 -11.94 1.51 -0.32
C LYS A 30 -12.23 1.02 -1.74
N THR A 31 -13.47 1.17 -2.21
CA THR A 31 -13.87 0.74 -3.57
C THR A 31 -13.13 1.54 -4.65
N SER A 32 -13.04 2.86 -4.50
CA SER A 32 -12.33 3.73 -5.45
C SER A 32 -10.84 3.42 -5.47
N LEU A 33 -10.24 3.13 -4.32
CA LEU A 33 -8.86 2.66 -4.23
C LEU A 33 -8.68 1.34 -4.99
N VAL A 34 -9.49 0.32 -4.71
CA VAL A 34 -9.40 -0.99 -5.36
C VAL A 34 -9.49 -0.87 -6.88
N ASP A 35 -10.45 -0.10 -7.38
CA ASP A 35 -10.61 0.08 -8.83
C ASP A 35 -9.44 0.84 -9.46
N HIS A 36 -8.87 1.80 -8.73
CA HIS A 36 -7.67 2.49 -9.15
C HIS A 36 -6.44 1.57 -9.15
N LEU A 37 -6.25 0.75 -8.10
CA LEU A 37 -5.12 -0.18 -7.98
C LEU A 37 -5.12 -1.24 -9.09
N LYS A 38 -6.30 -1.69 -9.56
CA LYS A 38 -6.41 -2.62 -10.71
C LYS A 38 -5.83 -2.07 -12.01
N THR A 39 -5.64 -0.74 -12.11
CA THR A 39 -5.26 -0.08 -13.37
C THR A 39 -4.06 0.87 -13.25
N CYS A 40 -3.67 1.32 -12.04
CA CYS A 40 -2.45 2.13 -11.81
C CYS A 40 -1.21 1.21 -11.83
N GLU A 41 -0.55 1.13 -12.99
CA GLU A 41 0.74 0.44 -13.15
C GLU A 41 1.79 0.93 -12.14
N THR A 42 1.81 2.23 -11.84
CA THR A 42 2.71 2.81 -10.83
C THR A 42 2.45 2.26 -9.41
N CYS A 43 1.19 2.09 -9.01
CA CYS A 43 0.86 1.48 -7.71
C CYS A 43 1.24 0.00 -7.68
N ASN A 44 1.01 -0.72 -8.78
CA ASN A 44 1.43 -2.11 -8.91
C ASN A 44 2.94 -2.24 -8.70
N LEU A 45 3.75 -1.44 -9.40
CA LEU A 45 5.21 -1.45 -9.25
C LEU A 45 5.65 -1.15 -7.81
N GLN A 46 5.04 -0.15 -7.15
CA GLN A 46 5.36 0.19 -5.76
C GLN A 46 4.99 -0.90 -4.75
N ALA A 47 3.92 -1.64 -4.99
CA ALA A 47 3.51 -2.72 -4.10
C ALA A 47 4.28 -4.02 -4.38
N SER A 48 4.59 -4.32 -5.64
CA SER A 48 5.47 -5.46 -6.01
C SER A 48 6.90 -5.29 -5.52
N SER A 49 7.36 -4.05 -5.28
CA SER A 49 8.65 -3.81 -4.60
C SER A 49 8.62 -4.04 -3.10
N VAL A 50 7.49 -4.50 -2.54
CA VAL A 50 7.25 -4.67 -1.09
C VAL A 50 6.66 -6.04 -0.79
N VAL A 51 5.85 -6.60 -1.70
CA VAL A 51 5.19 -7.88 -1.53
C VAL A 51 5.58 -8.79 -2.69
N GLU A 52 5.96 -10.04 -2.36
CA GLU A 52 6.37 -11.05 -3.34
C GLU A 52 5.19 -11.64 -4.12
N GLU A 53 3.96 -11.43 -3.65
CA GLU A 53 2.73 -11.86 -4.32
C GLU A 53 2.30 -10.88 -5.40
N ASP A 54 1.62 -11.40 -6.44
CA ASP A 54 1.01 -10.57 -7.48
C ASP A 54 0.00 -9.60 -6.85
N MET A 55 0.21 -8.32 -7.11
CA MET A 55 -0.64 -7.25 -6.60
C MET A 55 -2.08 -7.41 -7.08
N PHE A 56 -2.29 -7.96 -8.29
CA PHE A 56 -3.63 -8.22 -8.81
C PHE A 56 -4.43 -9.19 -7.92
N ASP A 57 -3.80 -10.24 -7.42
CA ASP A 57 -4.44 -11.21 -6.53
C ASP A 57 -4.76 -10.57 -5.18
N MET A 58 -3.81 -9.80 -4.64
CA MET A 58 -4.03 -9.04 -3.41
C MET A 58 -5.17 -8.02 -3.53
N ILE A 59 -5.26 -7.25 -4.62
CA ILE A 59 -6.34 -6.27 -4.83
C ILE A 59 -7.71 -6.95 -4.85
N TYR A 60 -7.79 -8.16 -5.39
CA TYR A 60 -9.03 -8.93 -5.39
C TYR A 60 -9.48 -9.29 -3.97
N ILE A 61 -8.53 -9.64 -3.11
CA ILE A 61 -8.77 -9.95 -1.70
C ILE A 61 -9.04 -8.67 -0.89
N PHE A 62 -8.47 -7.52 -1.27
CA PHE A 62 -8.70 -6.25 -0.54
C PHE A 62 -10.18 -5.95 -0.44
N ASN A 63 -10.93 -6.14 -1.53
CA ASN A 63 -12.34 -5.82 -1.53
C ASN A 63 -13.15 -6.69 -0.55
N SER A 64 -12.75 -7.95 -0.34
CA SER A 64 -13.38 -8.86 0.62
C SER A 64 -12.84 -8.75 2.05
N MET A 65 -11.69 -8.11 2.29
CA MET A 65 -11.14 -7.91 3.63
C MET A 65 -12.02 -7.01 4.51
N SER A 66 -12.19 -7.40 5.76
CA SER A 66 -12.64 -6.52 6.83
C SER A 66 -11.65 -5.37 7.07
N PRO A 67 -12.07 -4.28 7.74
CA PRO A 67 -11.16 -3.19 8.10
C PRO A 67 -9.94 -3.66 8.92
N ALA A 68 -10.12 -4.68 9.77
CA ALA A 68 -9.07 -5.25 10.60
C ALA A 68 -8.03 -6.03 9.77
N GLU A 69 -8.48 -6.87 8.83
CA GLU A 69 -7.60 -7.59 7.90
C GLU A 69 -6.83 -6.62 7.00
N PHE A 70 -7.52 -5.59 6.49
CA PHE A 70 -6.88 -4.55 5.71
C PHE A 70 -5.80 -3.81 6.54
N ALA A 71 -6.07 -3.47 7.80
CA ALA A 71 -5.06 -2.89 8.70
C ALA A 71 -3.86 -3.79 8.92
N GLN A 72 -4.07 -5.10 9.08
CA GLN A 72 -2.98 -6.06 9.26
C GLN A 72 -2.09 -6.13 8.02
N LEU A 73 -2.70 -6.20 6.84
CA LEU A 73 -1.95 -6.20 5.58
C LEU A 73 -1.11 -4.92 5.44
N ILE A 74 -1.71 -3.74 5.65
CA ILE A 74 -0.98 -2.47 5.55
C ILE A 74 0.22 -2.42 6.51
N ARG A 75 0.09 -2.97 7.72
CA ARG A 75 1.21 -3.08 8.67
C ARG A 75 2.32 -3.99 8.15
N GLU A 76 1.95 -5.13 7.56
CA GLU A 76 2.92 -6.08 6.99
C GLU A 76 3.63 -5.49 5.77
N MET A 77 2.89 -4.85 4.86
CA MET A 77 3.46 -4.14 3.72
C MET A 77 4.42 -3.03 4.19
N TYR A 78 4.02 -2.22 5.17
CA TYR A 78 4.91 -1.22 5.75
C TYR A 78 6.19 -1.86 6.32
N ARG A 79 6.05 -2.95 7.09
CA ARG A 79 7.20 -3.65 7.68
C ARG A 79 8.18 -4.10 6.59
N ARG A 80 7.67 -4.75 5.54
CA ARG A 80 8.47 -5.18 4.38
C ARG A 80 9.08 -4.01 3.62
N ALA A 81 8.35 -2.90 3.47
CA ALA A 81 8.87 -1.70 2.82
C ALA A 81 10.06 -1.13 3.58
N GLN A 82 10.04 -1.15 4.92
CA GLN A 82 11.16 -0.75 5.75
C GLN A 82 12.34 -1.73 5.65
N ASP A 83 12.09 -3.03 5.64
CA ASP A 83 13.12 -4.07 5.44
C ASP A 83 13.81 -3.89 4.07
N ASN A 84 13.04 -3.63 3.00
CA ASN A 84 13.56 -3.39 1.65
C ASN A 84 14.32 -2.06 1.52
N THR A 85 14.00 -1.04 2.32
CA THR A 85 14.82 0.18 2.37
C THR A 85 16.16 -0.02 3.09
N TRP A 86 16.25 -0.99 3.99
CA TRP A 86 17.50 -1.32 4.67
C TRP A 86 18.49 -2.04 3.75
N ASP A 87 18.00 -2.95 2.91
CA ASP A 87 18.83 -3.67 1.95
C ASP A 87 19.52 -2.77 0.90
N TYR A 88 19.02 -1.56 0.65
CA TYR A 88 19.66 -0.62 -0.30
C TYR A 88 20.82 0.20 0.33
N ASP A 89 20.78 0.44 1.65
CA ASP A 89 21.81 1.21 2.37
C ASP A 89 22.90 0.32 3.01
N THR A 90 22.70 -1.01 3.05
CA THR A 90 23.68 -1.96 3.63
C THR A 90 24.35 -2.89 2.63
N GLN A 91 24.23 -2.66 1.31
CA GLN A 91 25.07 -3.39 0.36
C GLN A 91 26.53 -2.91 0.44
N PRO A 92 27.51 -3.80 0.68
CA PRO A 92 28.94 -3.44 0.71
C PRO A 92 29.49 -3.00 -0.65
#